data_AF-S2ZQW6-F1
#
_entry.id   AF-S2ZQW6-F1
#
_cell.length_a   1.000
_cell.length_b   1.000
_cell.length_c   1.000
_cell.angle_alpha   90.00
_cell.angle_beta   90.00
_cell.angle_gamma   90.00
#
_symmetry.space_group_name_H-M   'P 1'
#
loop_
_entity.id
_entity.type
_entity.pdbx_description
1 polymer ?
#
loop_
_entity_poly.entity_id
_entity_poly.type
_entity_poly.pdbx_seq_one_letter_code
_entity_poly.pdbx_strand_id
1 'polypeptide(L)'
;MIAMTERQEIAERLRENSTAHTADEALQIICKCTVRAMRGSKSVMEVLADLIDPTCHVVICGQSDKYHACKTCSECHFGWHEDIYDKDFSFCPNCGARVIRDEA
;
A
#
# COMPACT_ATOMS: atom_id res chain seq x y z
N MET A 1 -4.77 -4.50 -5.57
CA MET A 1 -4.43 -4.02 -4.22
C MET A 1 -5.68 -3.44 -3.54
N ILE A 2 -5.68 -3.35 -2.21
CA ILE A 2 -6.71 -2.64 -1.41
C ILE A 2 -6.57 -1.14 -1.70
N ALA A 3 -7.65 -0.48 -2.12
CA ALA A 3 -7.57 0.95 -2.43
C ALA A 3 -7.19 1.77 -1.18
N MET A 4 -6.58 2.94 -1.36
CA MET A 4 -6.19 3.80 -0.23
C MET A 4 -7.36 4.15 0.70
N THR A 5 -8.53 4.43 0.14
CA THR A 5 -9.75 4.70 0.88
C THR A 5 -10.23 3.46 1.65
N GLU A 6 -10.20 2.28 1.04
CA GLU A 6 -10.52 1.01 1.71
C GLU A 6 -9.53 0.71 2.86
N ARG A 7 -8.23 0.98 2.67
CA ARG A 7 -7.21 0.83 3.71
C ARG A 7 -7.47 1.75 4.90
N GLN A 8 -7.86 2.99 4.65
CA GLN A 8 -8.21 3.96 5.70
C GLN A 8 -9.47 3.53 6.48
N GLU A 9 -10.53 3.08 5.79
CA GLU A 9 -11.75 2.55 6.42
C GLU A 9 -11.45 1.32 7.30
N ILE A 10 -10.63 0.38 6.80
CA ILE A 10 -10.23 -0.79 7.58
C ILE A 10 -9.42 -0.38 8.82
N ALA A 11 -8.49 0.56 8.67
CA ALA A 11 -7.70 1.06 9.80
C ALA A 11 -8.56 1.77 10.86
N GLU A 12 -9.58 2.53 10.45
CA GLU A 12 -10.54 3.15 11.37
C GLU A 12 -11.33 2.09 12.14
N ARG A 13 -11.93 1.12 11.45
CA ARG A 13 -12.70 0.03 12.09
C ARG A 13 -11.85 -0.79 13.06
N LEU A 14 -10.58 -1.04 12.72
CA LEU A 14 -9.65 -1.73 13.62
C LEU A 14 -9.39 -0.93 14.91
N ARG A 15 -9.28 0.40 14.82
CA ARG A 15 -9.11 1.27 16.00
C ARG A 15 -10.37 1.33 16.85
N GLU A 16 -11.55 1.39 16.24
CA GLU A 16 -12.84 1.35 16.97
C GLU A 16 -13.03 0.06 17.75
N ASN A 17 -12.44 -1.04 17.28
CA ASN A 17 -12.55 -2.38 17.89
C ASN A 17 -11.26 -2.80 18.61
N SER A 18 -10.40 -1.86 19.03
CA SER A 18 -9.08 -2.16 19.62
C SER A 18 -9.13 -2.77 21.03
N THR A 19 -10.30 -3.15 21.53
CA THR A 19 -10.53 -3.64 22.89
C THR A 19 -10.43 -5.17 23.02
N ALA A 20 -9.86 -5.86 22.02
CA ALA A 20 -9.68 -7.30 22.08
C ALA A 20 -8.79 -7.69 23.29
N HIS A 21 -9.23 -8.66 24.09
CA HIS A 21 -8.50 -9.13 25.27
C HIS A 21 -7.87 -10.51 25.04
N THR A 22 -8.23 -11.19 23.95
CA THR A 22 -7.68 -12.49 23.57
C THR A 22 -7.25 -12.52 22.09
N ALA A 23 -6.38 -13.47 21.74
CA ALA A 23 -5.97 -13.69 20.36
C ALA A 23 -7.14 -14.09 19.44
N ASP A 24 -8.08 -14.88 19.95
CA ASP A 24 -9.28 -15.30 19.21
C ASP A 24 -10.20 -14.11 18.91
N GLU A 25 -10.43 -13.23 19.90
CA GLU A 25 -11.20 -12.00 19.69
C GLU A 25 -10.52 -11.08 18.67
N ALA A 26 -9.21 -10.89 18.79
CA ALA A 26 -8.43 -10.09 17.85
C ALA A 26 -8.53 -10.65 16.42
N LEU A 27 -8.40 -11.97 16.26
CA LEU A 27 -8.51 -12.64 14.96
C LEU A 27 -9.93 -12.47 14.38
N GLN A 28 -10.98 -12.62 15.20
CA GLN A 28 -12.35 -12.39 14.75
C GLN A 28 -12.58 -10.95 14.29
N ILE A 29 -12.05 -9.97 15.01
CA ILE A 29 -12.15 -8.55 14.65
C ILE A 29 -11.39 -8.27 13.35
N ILE A 30 -10.16 -8.77 13.22
CA ILE A 30 -9.36 -8.64 11.99
C ILE A 30 -10.15 -9.22 10.81
N CYS A 31 -10.63 -10.47 10.90
CA CYS A 31 -11.43 -11.10 9.85
C CYS A 31 -12.64 -10.25 9.49
N LYS A 32 -13.43 -9.79 10.47
CA LYS A 32 -14.61 -8.94 10.22
C LYS A 32 -14.25 -7.62 9.55
N CYS A 33 -13.11 -7.03 9.88
CA CYS A 33 -12.65 -5.78 9.28
C CYS A 33 -12.16 -6.00 7.84
N THR A 34 -11.50 -7.11 7.57
CA THR A 34 -10.84 -7.39 6.30
C THR A 34 -11.69 -8.16 5.28
N VAL A 35 -12.85 -8.71 5.66
CA VAL A 35 -13.75 -9.48 4.76
C VAL A 35 -13.98 -8.84 3.39
N ARG A 36 -14.16 -7.52 3.32
CA ARG A 36 -14.36 -6.82 2.04
C ARG A 36 -13.12 -6.77 1.15
N ALA A 37 -11.94 -6.80 1.77
CA ALA A 37 -10.63 -6.78 1.11
C ALA A 37 -10.14 -8.19 0.74
N MET A 38 -10.69 -9.25 1.33
CA MET A 38 -10.42 -10.66 0.98
C MET A 38 -11.00 -11.10 -0.38
N ARG A 39 -11.04 -10.23 -1.39
CA ARG A 39 -11.57 -10.57 -2.72
C ARG A 39 -10.68 -11.63 -3.38
N GLY A 40 -11.29 -12.70 -3.89
CA GLY A 40 -10.60 -13.77 -4.62
C GLY A 40 -10.01 -14.85 -3.71
N SER A 41 -8.81 -15.32 -4.02
CA SER A 41 -8.11 -16.40 -3.30
C SER A 41 -7.20 -15.91 -2.17
N LYS A 42 -7.25 -14.61 -1.82
CA LYS A 42 -6.33 -14.04 -0.82
C LYS A 42 -6.70 -14.47 0.59
N SER A 43 -5.70 -14.90 1.35
CA SER A 43 -5.90 -15.23 2.77
C SER A 43 -5.99 -13.97 3.64
N VAL A 44 -6.56 -14.11 4.86
CA VAL A 44 -6.55 -13.03 5.87
C VAL A 44 -5.14 -12.50 6.11
N MET A 45 -4.14 -13.39 6.10
CA MET A 45 -2.74 -13.05 6.35
C MET A 45 -2.15 -12.21 5.22
N GLU A 46 -2.46 -12.54 3.97
CA GLU A 46 -2.03 -11.75 2.81
C GLU A 46 -2.65 -10.36 2.80
N VAL A 47 -3.95 -10.28 3.10
CA VAL A 47 -4.66 -9.00 3.21
C VAL A 47 -4.07 -8.15 4.34
N LEU A 48 -3.74 -8.77 5.48
CA LEU A 48 -3.13 -8.06 6.60
C LEU A 48 -1.73 -7.57 6.26
N ALA A 49 -0.92 -8.36 5.55
CA ALA A 49 0.38 -7.93 5.07
C ALA A 49 0.26 -6.70 4.14
N ASP A 50 -0.66 -6.74 3.17
CA ASP A 50 -0.93 -5.63 2.26
C ASP A 50 -1.43 -4.35 2.98
N LEU A 51 -2.10 -4.50 4.13
CA LEU A 51 -2.55 -3.36 4.94
C LEU A 51 -1.41 -2.72 5.74
N ILE A 52 -0.53 -3.54 6.32
CA ILE A 52 0.59 -3.10 7.15
C ILE A 52 1.67 -2.46 6.28
N ASP A 53 2.08 -3.16 5.23
CA ASP A 53 3.17 -2.77 4.34
C ASP A 53 2.72 -2.89 2.87
N PRO A 54 1.87 -1.97 2.39
CA PRO A 54 1.52 -1.93 0.97
C PRO A 54 2.78 -1.70 0.15
N THR A 55 2.97 -2.46 -0.92
CA THR A 55 4.13 -2.35 -1.81
C THR A 55 3.71 -1.93 -3.22
N CYS A 56 4.57 -1.19 -3.92
CA CYS A 56 4.35 -0.84 -5.32
C CYS A 56 5.63 -0.92 -6.13
N HIS A 57 5.50 -1.09 -7.45
CA HIS A 57 6.59 -0.89 -8.39
C HIS A 57 6.51 0.50 -9.01
N VAL A 58 7.68 1.01 -9.43
CA VAL A 58 7.77 2.25 -10.20
C VAL A 58 7.80 1.92 -11.67
N VAL A 59 6.92 2.57 -12.43
CA VAL A 59 6.92 2.55 -13.89
C VAL A 59 7.43 3.92 -14.38
N ILE A 60 8.40 3.94 -15.27
CA ILE A 60 8.84 5.20 -15.90
C ILE A 60 7.74 5.65 -16.87
N CYS A 61 7.21 6.85 -16.65
CA CYS A 61 6.17 7.44 -17.48
C CYS A 61 6.75 8.48 -18.43
N GLY A 62 6.23 8.57 -19.66
CA GLY A 62 6.48 9.70 -20.55
C GLY A 62 7.97 9.96 -20.88
N GLN A 63 8.28 11.24 -21.15
CA GLN A 63 9.64 11.70 -21.43
C GLN A 63 10.23 12.29 -20.16
N SER A 64 11.24 11.60 -19.62
CA SER A 64 12.13 12.21 -18.61
C SER A 64 12.95 13.32 -19.27
N ASP A 65 13.17 14.42 -18.56
CA ASP A 65 14.07 15.49 -19.03
C ASP A 65 15.49 15.24 -18.50
N LYS A 66 16.41 16.19 -18.76
CA LYS A 66 17.83 16.05 -18.34
C LYS A 66 18.00 16.04 -16.81
N TYR A 67 17.02 16.53 -16.07
CA TYR A 67 17.09 16.77 -14.63
C TYR A 67 16.07 15.95 -13.84
N HIS A 68 14.98 15.49 -14.48
CA HIS A 68 13.88 14.80 -13.81
C HIS A 68 13.47 13.51 -14.51
N ALA A 69 13.26 12.47 -13.72
CA ALA A 69 12.62 11.23 -14.14
C ALA A 69 11.13 11.24 -13.79
N CYS A 70 10.26 11.05 -14.80
CA CYS A 70 8.83 10.84 -14.56
C CYS A 70 8.61 9.38 -14.16
N LYS A 71 8.01 9.19 -12.98
CA LYS A 71 7.72 7.90 -12.35
C LYS A 71 6.23 7.80 -12.04
N THR A 72 5.68 6.61 -12.11
CA THR A 72 4.28 6.32 -11.80
C THR A 72 4.18 5.10 -10.90
N CYS A 73 3.31 5.15 -9.91
CA CYS A 73 3.04 4.03 -9.01
C CYS A 73 2.20 2.96 -9.72
N SER A 74 2.63 1.70 -9.66
CA SER A 74 1.88 0.57 -10.23
C SER A 74 0.48 0.41 -9.62
N GLU A 75 0.27 0.90 -8.39
CA GLU A 75 -0.93 0.61 -7.61
C GLU A 75 -1.96 1.74 -7.62
N CYS A 76 -1.52 2.98 -7.41
CA CYS A 76 -2.42 4.13 -7.40
C CYS A 76 -2.36 4.97 -8.68
N HIS A 77 -1.47 4.62 -9.61
CA HIS A 77 -1.26 5.29 -10.89
C HIS A 77 -0.96 6.79 -10.81
N PHE A 78 -0.62 7.28 -9.61
CA PHE A 78 -0.17 8.64 -9.43
C PHE A 78 1.22 8.81 -10.04
N GLY A 79 1.38 9.83 -10.87
CA GLY A 79 2.67 10.21 -11.46
C GLY A 79 3.37 11.27 -10.63
N TRP A 80 4.69 11.16 -10.50
CA TRP A 80 5.54 12.17 -9.88
C TRP A 80 6.87 12.29 -10.64
N HIS A 81 7.57 13.39 -10.39
CA HIS A 81 8.90 13.63 -10.94
C HIS A 81 9.93 13.52 -9.81
N GLU A 82 11.01 12.82 -10.06
CA GLU A 82 12.17 12.75 -9.16
C GLU A 82 13.36 13.42 -9.82
N ASP A 83 14.09 14.25 -9.06
CA ASP A 83 15.37 14.80 -9.51
C ASP A 83 16.41 13.66 -9.59
N ILE A 84 17.14 13.58 -10.70
CA ILE A 84 18.15 12.53 -10.92
C ILE A 84 19.37 12.65 -10.01
N TYR A 85 19.60 13.81 -9.39
CA TYR A 85 20.69 14.03 -8.44
C TYR A 85 20.30 13.72 -6.99
N ASP A 86 19.00 13.57 -6.72
CA ASP A 86 18.48 13.23 -5.41
C ASP A 86 18.32 11.72 -5.23
N LYS A 87 18.11 11.31 -3.97
CA LYS A 87 17.73 9.92 -3.69
C LYS A 87 16.29 9.68 -4.12
N ASP A 88 16.08 8.60 -4.86
CA ASP A 88 14.75 8.17 -5.23
C ASP A 88 13.83 7.98 -4.02
N PHE A 89 12.52 8.21 -4.22
CA PHE A 89 11.54 8.06 -3.15
C PHE A 89 11.41 6.59 -2.74
N SER A 90 11.52 6.32 -1.44
CA SER A 90 11.33 4.97 -0.89
C SER A 90 9.86 4.57 -0.77
N PHE A 91 8.94 5.54 -0.86
CA PHE A 91 7.50 5.35 -0.76
C PHE A 91 6.77 6.20 -1.81
N CYS A 92 5.67 5.69 -2.34
CA CYS A 92 4.81 6.45 -3.23
C CYS A 92 4.26 7.69 -2.50
N PRO A 93 4.41 8.91 -3.05
CA PRO A 93 4.00 10.14 -2.37
C PRO A 93 2.48 10.28 -2.23
N ASN A 94 1.68 9.50 -2.99
CA ASN A 94 0.23 9.56 -2.95
C ASN A 94 -0.39 8.46 -2.08
N CYS A 95 -0.02 7.18 -2.31
CA CYS A 95 -0.60 6.07 -1.55
C CYS A 95 0.25 5.57 -0.37
N GLY A 96 1.48 6.07 -0.21
CA GLY A 96 2.37 5.63 0.86
C GLY A 96 2.85 4.17 0.73
N ALA A 97 2.58 3.51 -0.40
CA ALA A 97 3.11 2.18 -0.66
C ALA A 97 4.63 2.23 -0.77
N ARG A 98 5.32 1.25 -0.16
CA ARG A 98 6.77 1.13 -0.23
C ARG A 98 7.19 0.72 -1.63
N VAL A 99 8.13 1.46 -2.20
CA VAL A 99 8.63 1.20 -3.55
C VAL A 99 9.57 0.00 -3.52
N ILE A 100 9.22 -1.04 -4.28
CA ILE A 100 10.08 -2.20 -4.54
C ILE A 100 10.77 -1.97 -5.87
N ARG A 101 12.10 -1.98 -5.84
CA ARG A 101 12.96 -1.96 -7.03
C ARG A 101 13.50 -3.37 -7.18
N ASP A 102 13.45 -3.92 -8.38
CA ASP A 102 14.16 -5.15 -8.67
C ASP A 102 15.66 -4.83 -8.48
N GLU A 103 16.28 -5.44 -7.47
CA GLU A 103 17.72 -5.33 -7.27
C GLU A 103 18.40 -5.98 -8.48
N ALA A 104 19.17 -5.18 -9.23
CA ALA A 104 20.00 -5.66 -10.32
C ALA A 104 21.30 -6.27 -9.80
#